data_AF-A0A812RM72-F1
#
_entry.id   AF-A0A812RM72-F1
#
_cell.length_a   1.000
_cell.length_b   1.000
_cell.length_c   1.000
_cell.angle_alpha   90.00
_cell.angle_beta   90.00
_cell.angle_gamma   90.00
#
_symmetry.space_group_name_H-M   'P 1'
#
loop_
_entity.id
_entity.type
_entity.pdbx_description
1 polymer ?
#
loop_
_entity_poly.entity_id
_entity_poly.type
_entity_poly.pdbx_seq_one_letter_code
_entity_poly.pdbx_strand_id
1 'polypeptide(L)'
;MQRHVLEVGAQNLFKLGITKDIASRTPHHAGVSVGLDKDDYDSLPKTPELQGSANVQAIIANRFSFIFNLKGPNYVADTACSASLTATHLAKFMLRDQTIDKIEFHVALGIHQCLSPFPFVGSSQTHMTSARCRTFNATAGGYMRGDGCSGLTLKPGDLPDERDAIWRGSMVGQNGKSATLTAPNGISQEEVIWKAIREAKISPTESCVWSCHGTGTSLGDPIEVGAVRKIQNKEQRDTTLLVVTNKSQTGHLEGGAAMTSLLAAVFQVKASSAIPCCHLRQLNPHLDQTNFNAVFNSELNSYQYSQGNVHVSSFGFGGTNAHAIFWGENVYHAPSNAELYQKRIWSMSPPEVRVNGSDPALWDWDGPDQVILPGDKYSIEMNPDDPPNAPQRWFKEDTGVEHDEGEDEVYCLTGPFNEWDLEQMEDGPVPGLWTLTVKVPSSGQVEFRILRNGNEDEVIYPDMDKCSQKLTPIHGPSKDDQRNAKNTWLAEGIPGSSIKVDFFTCRGIRSINWMQATPVLM
;
A
#
# COMPACT_ATOMS: atom_id res chain seq x y z
N MET A 1 30.54 -1.67 -14.22
CA MET A 1 29.59 -2.81 -14.08
C MET A 1 29.65 -3.48 -12.71
N GLN A 2 30.80 -4.02 -12.26
CA GLN A 2 30.91 -4.71 -10.95
C GLN A 2 30.27 -3.93 -9.79
N ARG A 3 30.52 -2.61 -9.68
CA ARG A 3 29.96 -1.76 -8.62
C ARG A 3 28.43 -1.68 -8.61
N HIS A 4 27.81 -1.40 -9.77
CA HIS A 4 26.35 -1.31 -9.85
C HIS A 4 25.66 -2.66 -9.56
N VAL A 5 26.28 -3.79 -9.94
CA VAL A 5 25.78 -5.12 -9.58
C VAL A 5 25.78 -5.31 -8.06
N LEU A 6 26.81 -4.82 -7.36
CA LEU A 6 26.83 -4.86 -5.90
C LEU A 6 25.70 -4.03 -5.28
N GLU A 7 25.51 -2.80 -5.73
CA GLU A 7 24.51 -1.89 -5.19
C GLU A 7 23.07 -2.38 -5.46
N VAL A 8 22.77 -2.72 -6.71
CA VAL A 8 21.44 -3.21 -7.11
C VAL A 8 21.15 -4.59 -6.51
N GLY A 9 22.14 -5.47 -6.48
CA GLY A 9 22.01 -6.77 -5.81
C GLY A 9 21.78 -6.63 -4.30
N ALA A 10 22.46 -5.68 -3.64
CA ALA A 10 22.26 -5.41 -2.22
C ALA A 10 20.83 -4.94 -1.92
N GLN A 11 20.24 -4.12 -2.79
CA GLN A 11 18.83 -3.71 -2.67
C GLN A 11 17.88 -4.90 -2.78
N ASN A 12 18.18 -5.88 -3.64
CA ASN A 12 17.38 -7.11 -3.74
C ASN A 12 17.46 -7.94 -2.45
N LEU A 13 18.65 -8.10 -1.88
CA LEU A 13 18.83 -8.82 -0.61
C LEU A 13 18.17 -8.10 0.57
N PHE A 14 18.26 -6.77 0.61
CA PHE A 14 17.64 -5.97 1.65
C PHE A 14 16.11 -6.15 1.68
N LYS A 15 15.46 -6.26 0.52
CA LYS A 15 14.03 -6.58 0.43
C LYS A 15 13.65 -7.96 0.99
N LEU A 16 14.60 -8.89 1.05
CA LEU A 16 14.44 -10.20 1.70
C LEU A 16 14.76 -10.15 3.21
N GLY A 17 15.06 -8.98 3.75
CA GLY A 17 15.55 -8.83 5.13
C GLY A 17 17.00 -9.25 5.32
N ILE A 18 17.75 -9.53 4.25
CA ILE A 18 19.16 -9.94 4.31
C ILE A 18 20.04 -8.70 4.22
N THR A 19 20.48 -8.24 5.38
CA THR A 19 21.44 -7.12 5.48
C THR A 19 22.88 -7.60 5.31
N LYS A 20 23.82 -6.66 5.13
CA LYS A 20 25.25 -7.00 5.06
C LYS A 20 25.77 -7.65 6.34
N ASP A 21 25.27 -7.23 7.51
CA ASP A 21 25.66 -7.83 8.80
C ASP A 21 25.16 -9.28 8.91
N ILE A 22 23.91 -9.53 8.50
CA ILE A 22 23.33 -10.89 8.46
C ILE A 22 24.13 -11.77 7.51
N ALA A 23 24.33 -11.33 6.27
CA ALA A 23 25.07 -12.07 5.25
C ALA A 23 26.52 -12.37 5.68
N SER A 24 27.18 -11.44 6.38
CA SER A 24 28.54 -11.65 6.89
C SER A 24 28.66 -12.74 7.96
N ARG A 25 27.58 -13.04 8.69
CA ARG A 25 27.56 -14.04 9.78
C ARG A 25 26.93 -15.35 9.36
N THR A 26 25.95 -15.29 8.47
CA THR A 26 25.16 -16.43 8.02
C THR A 26 25.29 -16.58 6.51
N PRO A 27 25.86 -17.69 6.01
CA PRO A 27 25.86 -17.96 4.59
C PRO A 27 24.46 -18.34 4.11
N HIS A 28 24.10 -17.89 2.91
CA HIS A 28 22.87 -18.30 2.23
C HIS A 28 23.20 -19.18 1.04
N HIS A 29 22.49 -20.30 0.89
CA HIS A 29 22.60 -21.16 -0.28
C HIS A 29 21.71 -20.64 -1.40
N ALA A 30 22.13 -19.49 -1.95
CA ALA A 30 21.41 -18.74 -2.96
C ALA A 30 22.25 -18.56 -4.23
N GLY A 31 21.58 -18.62 -5.39
CA GLY A 31 22.20 -18.44 -6.69
C GLY A 31 22.25 -17.00 -7.17
N VAL A 32 23.16 -16.70 -8.09
CA VAL A 32 23.36 -15.38 -8.70
C VAL A 32 23.59 -15.54 -10.20
N SER A 33 22.91 -14.74 -11.01
CA SER A 33 23.22 -14.63 -12.42
C SER A 33 23.24 -13.20 -12.90
N VAL A 34 24.17 -12.88 -13.81
CA VAL A 34 24.27 -11.54 -14.39
C VAL A 34 24.28 -11.64 -15.91
N GLY A 35 23.28 -11.05 -16.57
CA GLY A 35 23.25 -10.91 -18.02
C GLY A 35 23.97 -9.63 -18.48
N LEU A 36 24.94 -9.78 -19.38
CA LEU A 36 25.70 -8.71 -20.02
C LEU A 36 26.30 -9.21 -21.34
N ASP A 37 26.71 -8.30 -22.22
CA ASP A 37 27.26 -8.68 -23.53
C ASP A 37 28.49 -7.86 -23.97
N LYS A 38 28.84 -6.81 -23.23
CA LYS A 38 29.95 -5.90 -23.57
C LYS A 38 30.75 -5.50 -22.35
N ASP A 39 32.01 -5.18 -22.59
CA ASP A 39 32.92 -4.63 -21.60
C ASP A 39 33.64 -3.39 -22.15
N ASP A 40 32.91 -2.28 -22.17
CA ASP A 40 33.42 -0.99 -22.65
C ASP A 40 34.64 -0.51 -21.82
N TYR A 41 34.79 -0.97 -20.58
CA TYR A 41 35.84 -0.51 -19.67
C TYR A 41 37.25 -0.91 -20.15
N ASP A 42 37.39 -2.07 -20.83
CA ASP A 42 38.71 -2.50 -21.34
C ASP A 42 39.28 -1.57 -22.41
N SER A 43 38.40 -0.80 -23.08
CA SER A 43 38.78 0.19 -24.09
C SER A 43 39.15 1.56 -23.52
N LEU A 44 38.99 1.77 -22.21
CA LEU A 44 39.38 3.02 -21.54
C LEU A 44 40.88 3.06 -21.25
N PRO A 45 41.47 4.27 -21.09
CA PRO A 45 42.85 4.40 -20.65
C PRO A 45 43.11 3.63 -19.36
N LYS A 46 44.02 2.65 -19.42
CA LYS A 46 44.33 1.77 -18.28
C LYS A 46 45.16 2.55 -17.26
N THR A 47 44.73 2.54 -16.00
CA THR A 47 45.61 2.96 -14.91
C THR A 47 46.62 1.84 -14.60
N PRO A 48 47.92 2.14 -14.43
CA PRO A 48 48.96 1.12 -14.22
C PRO A 48 48.76 0.23 -12.98
N GLU A 49 47.89 0.64 -12.05
CA GLU A 49 47.71 0.02 -10.71
C GLU A 49 46.53 -0.96 -10.62
N LEU A 50 45.88 -1.31 -11.74
CA LEU A 50 44.74 -2.21 -11.72
C LEU A 50 45.15 -3.67 -11.43
N GLN A 51 44.64 -4.21 -10.32
CA GLN A 51 44.78 -5.63 -9.99
C GLN A 51 44.04 -6.52 -11.01
N GLY A 52 44.51 -7.75 -11.19
CA GLY A 52 44.00 -8.68 -12.22
C GLY A 52 42.50 -9.02 -12.17
N SER A 53 41.80 -8.74 -11.06
CA SER A 53 40.35 -8.98 -10.92
C SER A 53 39.46 -7.78 -11.28
N ALA A 54 40.05 -6.60 -11.55
CA ALA A 54 39.32 -5.35 -11.66
C ALA A 54 38.38 -5.28 -12.87
N ASN A 55 38.69 -6.01 -13.95
CA ASN A 55 37.89 -6.00 -15.19
C ASN A 55 37.62 -7.40 -15.78
N VAL A 56 37.46 -8.41 -14.93
CA VAL A 56 37.10 -9.77 -15.37
C VAL A 56 35.58 -9.94 -15.30
N GLN A 57 34.94 -10.34 -16.41
CA GLN A 57 33.48 -10.50 -16.47
C GLN A 57 32.94 -11.46 -15.40
N ALA A 58 33.55 -12.64 -15.21
CA ALA A 58 33.14 -13.59 -14.18
C ALA A 58 33.15 -13.00 -12.77
N ILE A 59 34.03 -12.03 -12.49
CA ILE A 59 34.12 -11.37 -11.19
C ILE A 59 32.90 -10.47 -10.91
N ILE A 60 32.14 -10.08 -11.92
CA ILE A 60 30.90 -9.30 -11.75
C ILE A 60 29.91 -10.06 -10.85
N ALA A 61 29.65 -11.33 -11.14
CA ALA A 61 28.82 -12.18 -10.29
C ALA A 61 29.59 -12.64 -9.04
N ASN A 62 30.83 -13.13 -9.19
CA ASN A 62 31.59 -13.70 -8.07
C ASN A 62 31.78 -12.70 -6.92
N ARG A 63 32.04 -11.42 -7.22
CA ARG A 63 32.25 -10.39 -6.20
C ARG A 63 30.98 -10.15 -5.39
N PHE A 64 29.81 -10.20 -6.01
CA PHE A 64 28.52 -10.09 -5.32
C PHE A 64 28.32 -11.26 -4.36
N SER A 65 28.47 -12.49 -4.86
CA SER A 65 28.36 -13.70 -4.02
C SER A 65 29.38 -13.74 -2.89
N PHE A 66 30.62 -13.33 -3.15
CA PHE A 66 31.67 -13.21 -2.13
C PHE A 66 31.30 -12.19 -1.04
N ILE A 67 30.88 -10.98 -1.44
CA ILE A 67 30.55 -9.91 -0.48
C ILE A 67 29.33 -10.30 0.36
N PHE A 68 28.32 -10.96 -0.21
CA PHE A 68 27.09 -11.32 0.50
C PHE A 68 27.04 -12.78 0.96
N ASN A 69 28.19 -13.48 0.97
CA ASN A 69 28.32 -14.86 1.47
C ASN A 69 27.28 -15.83 0.87
N LEU A 70 27.04 -15.69 -0.43
CA LEU A 70 26.11 -16.53 -1.19
C LEU A 70 26.88 -17.74 -1.74
N LYS A 71 26.36 -18.95 -1.51
CA LYS A 71 27.06 -20.22 -1.78
C LYS A 71 26.45 -21.06 -2.91
N GLY A 72 25.37 -20.58 -3.53
CA GLY A 72 24.72 -21.28 -4.63
C GLY A 72 25.37 -21.04 -6.00
N PRO A 73 24.70 -21.48 -7.09
CA PRO A 73 25.20 -21.32 -8.45
C PRO A 73 25.44 -19.86 -8.82
N ASN A 74 26.60 -19.55 -9.41
CA ASN A 74 26.98 -18.18 -9.73
C ASN A 74 27.59 -18.10 -11.13
N TYR A 75 27.03 -17.27 -12.01
CA TYR A 75 27.52 -17.15 -13.39
C TYR A 75 27.18 -15.82 -14.07
N VAL A 76 27.87 -15.57 -15.16
CA VAL A 76 27.57 -14.51 -16.13
C VAL A 76 27.10 -15.16 -17.43
N ALA A 77 26.10 -14.58 -18.08
CA ALA A 77 25.64 -15.05 -19.38
C ALA A 77 25.76 -13.94 -20.43
N ASP A 78 26.28 -14.29 -21.59
CA ASP A 78 26.30 -13.44 -22.78
C ASP A 78 25.57 -14.15 -23.92
N THR A 79 24.36 -13.68 -24.19
CA THR A 79 23.60 -14.02 -25.40
C THR A 79 23.19 -12.74 -26.13
N ALA A 80 24.07 -11.74 -26.13
CA ALA A 80 23.78 -10.40 -26.59
C ALA A 80 22.53 -9.81 -25.91
N CYS A 81 21.63 -9.19 -26.67
CA CYS A 81 20.45 -8.48 -26.16
C CYS A 81 19.48 -9.35 -25.33
N SER A 82 19.55 -10.69 -25.44
CA SER A 82 18.75 -11.62 -24.62
C SER A 82 19.42 -12.05 -23.31
N ALA A 83 20.66 -11.62 -23.04
CA ALA A 83 21.52 -12.15 -21.97
C ALA A 83 20.82 -12.24 -20.62
N SER A 84 20.25 -11.13 -20.12
CA SER A 84 19.57 -11.11 -18.83
C SER A 84 18.35 -12.02 -18.74
N LEU A 85 17.58 -12.18 -19.83
CA LEU A 85 16.44 -13.10 -19.84
C LEU A 85 16.88 -14.56 -19.96
N THR A 86 17.92 -14.85 -20.75
CA THR A 86 18.53 -16.19 -20.79
C THR A 86 19.07 -16.58 -19.42
N ALA A 87 19.81 -15.67 -18.75
CA ALA A 87 20.31 -15.88 -17.39
C ALA A 87 19.17 -16.18 -16.40
N THR A 88 18.08 -15.42 -16.48
CA THR A 88 16.92 -15.63 -15.60
C THR A 88 16.19 -16.95 -15.92
N HIS A 89 16.09 -17.31 -17.20
CA HIS A 89 15.51 -18.58 -17.62
C HIS A 89 16.29 -19.80 -17.09
N LEU A 90 17.62 -19.74 -17.04
CA LEU A 90 18.44 -20.81 -16.47
C LEU A 90 18.21 -20.94 -14.96
N ALA A 91 18.08 -19.81 -14.24
CA ALA A 91 17.78 -19.80 -12.81
C ALA A 91 16.48 -20.55 -12.46
N LYS A 92 15.46 -20.50 -13.33
CA LYS A 92 14.21 -21.27 -13.17
C LYS A 92 14.48 -22.76 -12.95
N PHE A 93 15.38 -23.39 -13.71
CA PHE A 93 15.65 -24.82 -13.57
C PHE A 93 16.35 -25.14 -12.26
N MET A 94 17.34 -24.32 -11.90
CA MET A 94 18.05 -24.42 -10.63
C MET A 94 17.09 -24.29 -9.44
N LEU A 95 16.09 -23.41 -9.51
CA LEU A 95 15.09 -23.24 -8.45
C LEU A 95 14.01 -24.33 -8.43
N ARG A 96 13.63 -24.88 -9.58
CA ARG A 96 12.54 -25.88 -9.66
C ARG A 96 12.94 -27.24 -9.10
N ASP A 97 14.19 -27.66 -9.29
CA ASP A 97 14.66 -28.94 -8.78
C ASP A 97 15.28 -28.82 -7.39
N GLN A 98 14.40 -28.83 -6.38
CA GLN A 98 14.79 -28.79 -4.96
C GLN A 98 15.33 -30.13 -4.43
N THR A 99 15.39 -31.19 -5.26
CA THR A 99 15.87 -32.51 -4.84
C THR A 99 17.37 -32.67 -5.00
N ILE A 100 17.94 -32.06 -6.05
CA ILE A 100 19.37 -32.09 -6.33
C ILE A 100 20.10 -31.01 -5.55
N ASP A 101 19.57 -29.78 -5.56
CA ASP A 101 20.17 -28.63 -4.91
C ASP A 101 19.11 -27.72 -4.30
N LYS A 102 19.10 -27.58 -2.97
CA LYS A 102 18.07 -26.84 -2.24
C LYS A 102 18.41 -25.35 -2.20
N ILE A 103 18.21 -24.68 -3.32
CA ILE A 103 18.49 -23.24 -3.46
C ILE A 103 17.38 -22.43 -2.80
N GLU A 104 17.74 -21.59 -1.84
CA GLU A 104 16.82 -20.74 -1.06
C GLU A 104 16.14 -19.69 -1.95
N PHE A 105 16.93 -19.02 -2.79
CA PHE A 105 16.50 -17.99 -3.73
C PHE A 105 17.57 -17.78 -4.80
N HIS A 106 17.23 -17.09 -5.89
CA HIS A 106 18.17 -16.72 -6.96
C HIS A 106 18.07 -15.25 -7.29
N VAL A 107 19.18 -14.52 -7.25
CA VAL A 107 19.25 -13.11 -7.65
C VAL A 107 19.67 -13.04 -9.13
N ALA A 108 18.74 -12.64 -9.99
CA ALA A 108 18.99 -12.45 -11.41
C ALA A 108 19.16 -10.95 -11.72
N LEU A 109 20.29 -10.58 -12.31
CA LEU A 109 20.66 -9.20 -12.59
C LEU A 109 20.93 -9.03 -14.09
N GLY A 110 20.67 -7.82 -14.60
CA GLY A 110 21.03 -7.39 -15.93
C GLY A 110 21.78 -6.08 -15.85
N ILE A 111 22.86 -5.94 -16.62
CA ILE A 111 23.64 -4.71 -16.61
C ILE A 111 24.19 -4.38 -17.99
N HIS A 112 24.15 -3.10 -18.31
CA HIS A 112 24.91 -2.52 -19.39
C HIS A 112 25.39 -1.13 -19.01
N GLN A 113 26.55 -0.73 -19.53
CA GLN A 113 27.15 0.58 -19.29
C GLN A 113 27.74 1.12 -20.59
N CYS A 114 27.40 2.35 -20.95
CA CYS A 114 27.90 3.04 -22.13
C CYS A 114 29.14 3.85 -21.74
N LEU A 115 30.29 3.19 -21.59
CA LEU A 115 31.50 3.84 -21.08
C LEU A 115 32.44 4.33 -22.19
N SER A 116 32.28 3.81 -23.41
CA SER A 116 33.18 4.07 -24.53
C SER A 116 32.42 4.54 -25.76
N PRO A 117 32.99 5.45 -26.57
CA PRO A 117 32.38 5.83 -27.85
C PRO A 117 32.49 4.73 -28.91
N PHE A 118 33.43 3.78 -28.80
CA PHE A 118 33.70 2.81 -29.88
C PHE A 118 32.51 1.91 -30.24
N PRO A 119 31.73 1.37 -29.29
CA PRO A 119 30.54 0.60 -29.66
C PRO A 119 29.46 1.46 -30.33
N PHE A 120 29.34 2.75 -30.00
CA PHE A 120 28.47 3.66 -30.75
C PHE A 120 28.92 3.81 -32.20
N VAL A 121 30.23 3.95 -32.44
CA VAL A 121 30.80 4.01 -33.80
C VAL A 121 30.53 2.71 -34.55
N GLY A 122 30.81 1.55 -33.95
CA GLY A 122 30.59 0.24 -34.57
C GLY A 122 29.11 0.02 -34.92
N SER A 123 28.20 0.30 -34.00
CA SER A 123 26.75 0.18 -34.25
C SER A 123 26.19 1.24 -35.20
N SER A 124 26.87 2.37 -35.38
CA SER A 124 26.53 3.37 -36.41
C SER A 124 26.94 2.89 -37.79
N GLN A 125 28.11 2.25 -37.93
CA GLN A 125 28.60 1.69 -39.19
C GLN A 125 27.72 0.54 -39.70
N THR A 126 27.03 -0.17 -38.80
CA THR A 126 26.08 -1.24 -39.16
C THR A 126 24.62 -0.76 -39.22
N HIS A 127 24.37 0.56 -39.12
CA HIS A 127 23.04 1.17 -39.15
C HIS A 127 22.06 0.61 -38.10
N MET A 128 22.57 0.18 -36.94
CA MET A 128 21.76 -0.34 -35.83
C MET A 128 21.27 0.75 -34.88
N THR A 129 21.93 1.91 -34.87
CA THR A 129 21.68 2.97 -33.89
C THR A 129 20.87 4.14 -34.42
N SER A 130 20.10 4.75 -33.53
CA SER A 130 19.40 6.01 -33.76
C SER A 130 19.34 6.82 -32.45
N ALA A 131 18.90 8.07 -32.51
CA ALA A 131 18.81 8.92 -31.32
C ALA A 131 17.77 8.45 -30.29
N ARG A 132 16.78 7.62 -30.68
CA ARG A 132 15.68 7.14 -29.81
C ARG A 132 15.16 5.81 -30.32
N CYS A 133 14.77 4.90 -29.44
CA CYS A 133 14.00 3.72 -29.84
C CYS A 133 12.57 4.15 -30.22
N ARG A 134 12.33 4.44 -31.50
CA ARG A 134 11.01 4.84 -32.03
C ARG A 134 10.18 3.61 -32.38
N THR A 135 10.05 2.70 -31.43
CA THR A 135 9.41 1.40 -31.63
C THR A 135 8.00 1.55 -32.17
N PHE A 136 7.69 0.76 -33.20
CA PHE A 136 6.45 0.76 -33.97
C PHE A 136 6.16 2.02 -34.78
N ASN A 137 7.02 3.04 -34.73
CA ASN A 137 6.79 4.29 -35.46
C ASN A 137 7.22 4.19 -36.94
N ALA A 138 6.57 4.94 -37.82
CA ALA A 138 6.94 5.06 -39.24
C ALA A 138 8.39 5.51 -39.47
N THR A 139 8.98 6.24 -38.52
CA THR A 139 10.37 6.70 -38.57
C THR A 139 11.34 5.85 -37.74
N ALA A 140 10.96 4.61 -37.42
CA ALA A 140 11.82 3.61 -36.80
C ALA A 140 13.08 3.37 -37.66
N GLY A 141 14.26 3.61 -37.10
CA GLY A 141 15.54 3.59 -37.82
C GLY A 141 16.70 2.99 -37.05
N GLY A 142 16.43 2.28 -35.95
CA GLY A 142 17.45 1.75 -35.03
C GLY A 142 17.17 2.14 -33.59
N TYR A 143 18.04 1.70 -32.68
CA TYR A 143 17.88 1.91 -31.24
C TYR A 143 18.87 2.93 -30.67
N MET A 144 18.50 3.58 -29.57
CA MET A 144 19.45 4.32 -28.75
C MET A 144 20.08 3.36 -27.74
N ARG A 145 21.40 3.36 -27.58
CA ARG A 145 22.03 2.60 -26.48
C ARG A 145 21.63 3.25 -25.15
N GLY A 146 21.18 2.44 -24.20
CA GLY A 146 20.81 2.90 -22.87
C GLY A 146 21.74 2.33 -21.82
N ASP A 147 21.89 3.01 -20.68
CA ASP A 147 22.75 2.58 -19.59
C ASP A 147 21.89 2.20 -18.37
N GLY A 148 22.24 1.13 -17.64
CA GLY A 148 21.56 0.80 -16.40
C GLY A 148 21.87 -0.58 -15.85
N CYS A 149 21.48 -0.78 -14.59
CA CYS A 149 21.48 -2.07 -13.91
C CYS A 149 20.15 -2.28 -13.20
N SER A 150 19.59 -3.47 -13.33
CA SER A 150 18.35 -3.88 -12.68
C SER A 150 18.44 -5.34 -12.27
N GLY A 151 17.56 -5.76 -11.36
CA GLY A 151 17.52 -7.14 -10.90
C GLY A 151 16.20 -7.51 -10.28
N LEU A 152 16.02 -8.82 -10.15
CA LEU A 152 14.89 -9.45 -9.46
C LEU A 152 15.40 -10.63 -8.63
N THR A 153 14.68 -10.94 -7.56
CA THR A 153 14.87 -12.17 -6.79
C THR A 153 13.78 -13.16 -7.16
N LEU A 154 14.18 -14.39 -7.47
CA LEU A 154 13.29 -15.52 -7.68
C LEU A 154 13.33 -16.45 -6.46
N LYS A 155 12.17 -16.89 -5.99
CA LYS A 155 12.03 -17.94 -4.97
C LYS A 155 11.20 -19.09 -5.52
N PRO A 156 11.48 -20.34 -5.14
CA PRO A 156 10.64 -21.48 -5.51
C PRO A 156 9.39 -21.52 -4.61
N GLY A 157 8.31 -22.08 -5.14
CA GLY A 157 7.06 -22.29 -4.41
C GLY A 157 6.07 -21.13 -4.52
N ASP A 158 4.92 -21.31 -3.86
CA ASP A 158 3.88 -20.30 -3.79
C ASP A 158 3.99 -19.52 -2.48
N LEU A 159 4.34 -18.23 -2.58
CA LEU A 159 4.63 -17.35 -1.45
C LEU A 159 3.71 -16.12 -1.51
N PRO A 160 2.41 -16.26 -1.20
CA PRO A 160 1.41 -15.20 -1.41
C PRO A 160 1.75 -13.89 -0.71
N ASP A 161 2.33 -13.96 0.50
CA ASP A 161 2.62 -12.78 1.31
C ASP A 161 3.91 -12.06 0.91
N GLU A 162 4.79 -12.71 0.14
CA GLU A 162 6.10 -12.18 -0.26
C GLU A 162 6.20 -11.89 -1.76
N ARG A 163 5.34 -12.50 -2.59
CA ARG A 163 5.49 -12.47 -4.05
C ARG A 163 5.00 -11.14 -4.63
N ASP A 164 5.84 -10.53 -5.46
CA ASP A 164 5.42 -9.42 -6.33
C ASP A 164 4.68 -9.91 -7.59
N ALA A 165 5.07 -11.08 -8.10
CA ALA A 165 4.51 -11.73 -9.29
C ALA A 165 4.93 -13.21 -9.35
N ILE A 166 4.26 -14.00 -10.20
CA ILE A 166 4.61 -15.39 -10.52
C ILE A 166 5.29 -15.44 -11.88
N TRP A 167 6.50 -16.02 -11.92
CA TRP A 167 7.15 -16.42 -13.17
C TRP A 167 6.44 -17.67 -13.73
N ARG A 168 5.45 -17.50 -14.61
CA ARG A 168 4.59 -18.59 -15.10
C ARG A 168 5.30 -19.51 -16.09
N GLY A 169 6.13 -18.94 -16.96
CA GLY A 169 6.81 -19.71 -18.00
C GLY A 169 7.88 -18.89 -18.69
N SER A 170 8.90 -19.56 -19.22
CA SER A 170 9.91 -18.94 -20.04
C SER A 170 10.63 -19.93 -20.94
N MET A 171 11.03 -19.49 -22.12
CA MET A 171 11.75 -20.32 -23.09
C MET A 171 12.89 -19.55 -23.73
N VAL A 172 13.95 -20.29 -24.08
CA VAL A 172 15.09 -19.81 -24.87
C VAL A 172 15.23 -20.69 -26.10
N GLY A 173 15.53 -20.09 -27.24
CA GLY A 173 15.73 -20.77 -28.52
C GLY A 173 16.77 -20.06 -29.39
N GLN A 174 17.03 -20.59 -30.59
CA GLN A 174 18.00 -20.00 -31.52
C GLN A 174 17.45 -19.99 -32.95
N ASN A 175 17.79 -18.96 -33.73
CA ASN A 175 17.29 -18.73 -35.09
C ASN A 175 17.66 -19.82 -36.12
N GLY A 176 18.66 -20.63 -35.83
CA GLY A 176 19.35 -21.51 -36.75
C GLY A 176 19.98 -20.74 -37.91
N LYS A 177 19.87 -21.33 -39.11
CA LYS A 177 20.24 -20.68 -40.37
C LYS A 177 19.16 -19.66 -40.76
N SER A 178 19.50 -18.38 -40.70
CA SER A 178 18.69 -17.24 -41.15
C SER A 178 19.30 -16.58 -42.40
N ALA A 179 18.63 -15.54 -42.93
CA ALA A 179 19.08 -14.81 -44.12
C ALA A 179 20.51 -14.22 -43.95
N THR A 180 20.80 -13.68 -42.77
CA THR A 180 22.15 -13.31 -42.32
C THR A 180 22.30 -13.68 -40.85
N LEU A 181 23.54 -13.67 -40.33
CA LEU A 181 23.82 -13.95 -38.92
C LEU A 181 23.01 -13.04 -37.98
N THR A 182 22.79 -11.80 -38.39
CA THR A 182 22.15 -10.76 -37.58
C THR A 182 20.68 -10.51 -37.92
N ALA A 183 20.15 -11.19 -38.95
CA ALA A 183 18.75 -11.05 -39.32
C ALA A 183 17.85 -11.76 -38.28
N PRO A 184 16.78 -11.11 -37.81
CA PRO A 184 15.77 -11.77 -36.98
C PRO A 184 15.03 -12.85 -37.78
N ASN A 185 14.49 -13.85 -37.08
CA ASN A 185 13.72 -14.96 -37.66
C ASN A 185 12.35 -15.06 -36.98
N GLY A 186 11.29 -14.69 -37.71
CA GLY A 186 9.92 -14.70 -37.19
C GLY A 186 9.44 -16.11 -36.78
N ILE A 187 9.80 -17.15 -37.53
CA ILE A 187 9.41 -18.54 -37.21
C ILE A 187 10.03 -18.99 -35.89
N SER A 188 11.31 -18.67 -35.67
CA SER A 188 12.00 -18.99 -34.41
C SER A 188 11.45 -18.18 -33.23
N GLN A 189 11.00 -16.94 -33.47
CA GLN A 189 10.30 -16.15 -32.46
C GLN A 189 8.93 -16.75 -32.12
N GLU A 190 8.14 -17.14 -33.11
CA GLU A 190 6.87 -17.86 -32.90
C GLU A 190 7.07 -19.13 -32.05
N GLU A 191 8.11 -19.91 -32.35
CA GLU A 191 8.38 -21.16 -31.65
C GLU A 191 8.72 -20.93 -30.17
N VAL A 192 9.62 -19.99 -29.86
CA VAL A 192 10.00 -19.71 -28.46
C VAL A 192 8.82 -19.15 -27.67
N ILE A 193 8.02 -18.28 -28.30
CA ILE A 193 6.81 -17.71 -27.72
C ILE A 193 5.80 -18.82 -27.40
N TRP A 194 5.52 -19.68 -28.38
CA TRP A 194 4.54 -20.74 -28.24
C TRP A 194 4.92 -21.76 -27.17
N LYS A 195 6.21 -22.12 -27.09
CA LYS A 195 6.72 -23.00 -26.03
C LYS A 195 6.56 -22.38 -24.65
N ALA A 196 6.77 -21.07 -24.50
CA ALA A 196 6.60 -20.38 -23.22
C ALA A 196 5.12 -20.34 -22.79
N ILE A 197 4.19 -20.08 -23.72
CA ILE A 197 2.74 -20.14 -23.48
C ILE A 197 2.33 -21.56 -23.03
N ARG A 198 2.83 -22.60 -23.71
CA ARG A 198 2.58 -23.99 -23.32
C ARG A 198 3.12 -24.33 -21.94
N GLU A 199 4.31 -23.85 -21.59
CA GLU A 199 4.86 -24.04 -20.24
C GLU A 199 4.00 -23.34 -19.18
N ALA A 200 3.56 -22.10 -19.46
CA ALA A 200 2.71 -21.32 -18.58
C ALA A 200 1.28 -21.90 -18.43
N LYS A 201 0.91 -22.84 -19.31
CA LYS A 201 -0.41 -23.49 -19.38
C LYS A 201 -1.56 -22.48 -19.50
N ILE A 202 -1.37 -21.48 -20.36
CA ILE A 202 -2.39 -20.48 -20.68
C ILE A 202 -2.78 -20.57 -22.16
N SER A 203 -3.97 -20.08 -22.51
CA SER A 203 -4.33 -19.79 -23.90
C SER A 203 -3.68 -18.49 -24.38
N PRO A 204 -3.53 -18.28 -25.69
CA PRO A 204 -3.11 -16.97 -26.21
C PRO A 204 -4.00 -15.82 -25.74
N THR A 205 -5.31 -16.06 -25.61
CA THR A 205 -6.30 -15.03 -25.26
C THR A 205 -6.17 -14.52 -23.83
N GLU A 206 -5.54 -15.29 -22.93
CA GLU A 206 -5.19 -14.87 -21.56
C GLU A 206 -4.00 -13.89 -21.49
N SER A 207 -3.37 -13.55 -22.63
CA SER A 207 -2.30 -12.55 -22.71
C SER A 207 -2.88 -11.14 -22.61
N CYS A 208 -2.54 -10.40 -21.56
CA CYS A 208 -3.03 -9.03 -21.35
C CYS A 208 -2.10 -7.98 -21.96
N VAL A 209 -0.79 -8.13 -21.72
CA VAL A 209 0.22 -7.18 -22.20
C VAL A 209 1.37 -7.93 -22.86
N TRP A 210 1.85 -7.39 -23.98
CA TRP A 210 3.00 -7.89 -24.71
C TRP A 210 4.13 -6.86 -24.72
N SER A 211 5.15 -7.06 -23.87
CA SER A 211 6.37 -6.27 -23.88
C SER A 211 7.33 -6.83 -24.93
N CYS A 212 7.35 -6.20 -26.10
CA CYS A 212 8.20 -6.55 -27.23
C CYS A 212 9.68 -6.27 -26.95
N HIS A 213 10.54 -7.02 -27.64
CA HIS A 213 11.94 -6.68 -27.80
C HIS A 213 12.07 -5.29 -28.42
N GLY A 214 11.33 -4.99 -29.50
CA GLY A 214 10.95 -3.63 -29.88
C GLY A 214 12.09 -2.63 -29.95
N THR A 215 13.10 -2.88 -30.79
CA THR A 215 14.27 -2.00 -30.92
C THR A 215 14.01 -0.75 -31.77
N GLY A 216 12.84 -0.61 -32.39
CA GLY A 216 12.57 0.53 -33.26
C GLY A 216 13.32 0.43 -34.57
N THR A 217 13.46 -0.79 -35.09
CA THR A 217 14.02 -1.04 -36.42
C THR A 217 12.88 -1.19 -37.43
N SER A 218 13.06 -0.66 -38.64
CA SER A 218 12.03 -0.65 -39.68
C SER A 218 11.55 -2.06 -40.05
N LEU A 219 12.44 -3.05 -40.02
CA LEU A 219 12.16 -4.46 -40.36
C LEU A 219 11.95 -5.37 -39.14
N GLY A 220 12.70 -5.16 -38.05
CA GLY A 220 12.62 -6.02 -36.88
C GLY A 220 11.29 -5.90 -36.14
N ASP A 221 10.75 -4.69 -36.01
CA ASP A 221 9.45 -4.47 -35.36
C ASP A 221 8.30 -5.20 -36.10
N PRO A 222 8.17 -5.11 -37.45
CA PRO A 222 7.20 -5.95 -38.19
C PRO A 222 7.38 -7.45 -38.04
N ILE A 223 8.62 -7.95 -38.03
CA ILE A 223 8.89 -9.39 -37.87
C ILE A 223 8.43 -9.88 -36.51
N GLU A 224 8.76 -9.14 -35.45
CA GLU A 224 8.34 -9.47 -34.09
C GLU A 224 6.81 -9.44 -33.95
N VAL A 225 6.17 -8.35 -34.37
CA VAL A 225 4.71 -8.22 -34.27
C VAL A 225 4.01 -9.28 -35.11
N GLY A 226 4.54 -9.63 -36.27
CA GLY A 226 4.02 -10.72 -37.10
C GLY A 226 4.04 -12.07 -36.36
N ALA A 227 5.13 -12.38 -35.66
CA ALA A 227 5.25 -13.58 -34.84
C ALA A 227 4.23 -13.60 -33.69
N VAL A 228 4.10 -12.47 -32.97
CA VAL A 228 3.09 -12.31 -31.89
C VAL A 228 1.69 -12.51 -32.43
N ARG A 229 1.33 -11.81 -33.50
CA ARG A 229 0.01 -11.88 -34.13
C ARG A 229 -0.36 -13.31 -34.53
N LYS A 230 0.56 -14.06 -35.14
CA LYS A 230 0.27 -15.43 -35.56
C LYS A 230 -0.02 -16.36 -34.39
N ILE A 231 0.60 -16.15 -33.24
CA ILE A 231 0.30 -16.89 -32.01
C ILE A 231 -1.02 -16.44 -31.41
N GLN A 232 -1.24 -15.14 -31.32
CA GLN A 232 -2.43 -14.55 -30.70
C GLN A 232 -3.71 -14.83 -31.49
N ASN A 233 -3.62 -14.93 -32.81
CA ASN A 233 -4.76 -15.25 -33.69
C ASN A 233 -5.06 -16.75 -33.81
N LYS A 234 -4.39 -17.62 -33.04
CA LYS A 234 -4.75 -19.04 -32.97
C LYS A 234 -6.16 -19.25 -32.40
N GLU A 235 -6.63 -18.31 -31.58
CA GLU A 235 -7.93 -18.29 -30.94
C GLU A 235 -8.54 -16.89 -31.03
N GLN A 236 -9.86 -16.80 -31.07
CA GLN A 236 -10.54 -15.50 -31.07
C GLN A 236 -10.50 -14.90 -29.66
N ARG A 237 -10.14 -13.62 -29.56
CA ARG A 237 -10.06 -12.89 -28.29
C ARG A 237 -11.13 -11.81 -28.18
N ASP A 238 -11.76 -11.73 -27.00
CA ASP A 238 -12.77 -10.72 -26.67
C ASP A 238 -12.16 -9.41 -26.18
N THR A 239 -11.00 -9.50 -25.52
CA THR A 239 -10.28 -8.33 -24.97
C THR A 239 -9.15 -7.93 -25.89
N THR A 240 -8.80 -6.65 -25.94
CA THR A 240 -7.68 -6.16 -26.77
C THR A 240 -6.33 -6.47 -26.11
N LEU A 241 -5.35 -6.92 -26.91
CA LEU A 241 -3.96 -7.06 -26.46
C LEU A 241 -3.27 -5.71 -26.38
N LEU A 242 -2.61 -5.40 -25.25
CA LEU A 242 -1.80 -4.18 -25.14
C LEU A 242 -0.35 -4.49 -25.53
N VAL A 243 0.15 -3.90 -26.62
CA VAL A 243 1.50 -4.12 -27.14
C VAL A 243 2.40 -2.94 -26.75
N VAL A 244 3.49 -3.24 -26.05
CA VAL A 244 4.36 -2.23 -25.42
C VAL A 244 5.84 -2.52 -25.66
N THR A 245 6.70 -1.55 -25.35
CA THR A 245 8.12 -1.77 -25.09
C THR A 245 8.67 -0.72 -24.14
N ASN A 246 9.55 -1.13 -23.25
CA ASN A 246 10.23 -0.22 -22.34
C ASN A 246 11.43 0.50 -23.01
N LYS A 247 11.96 -0.01 -24.13
CA LYS A 247 13.12 0.58 -24.80
C LYS A 247 12.87 1.99 -25.32
N SER A 248 11.59 2.31 -25.58
CA SER A 248 11.16 3.66 -25.93
C SER A 248 11.41 4.69 -24.82
N GLN A 249 11.49 4.24 -23.56
CA GLN A 249 11.71 5.09 -22.37
C GLN A 249 13.17 5.11 -21.92
N THR A 250 13.81 3.94 -21.86
CA THR A 250 15.14 3.78 -21.26
C THR A 250 16.27 3.57 -22.28
N GLY A 251 15.94 3.51 -23.57
CA GLY A 251 16.87 3.04 -24.59
C GLY A 251 17.06 1.52 -24.53
N HIS A 252 17.96 1.01 -25.36
CA HIS A 252 18.31 -0.39 -25.39
C HIS A 252 19.53 -0.66 -24.51
N LEU A 253 19.31 -1.25 -23.34
CA LEU A 253 20.37 -1.64 -22.39
C LEU A 253 21.08 -2.95 -22.80
N GLU A 254 21.10 -3.30 -24.08
CA GLU A 254 21.88 -4.45 -24.62
C GLU A 254 21.72 -5.73 -23.77
N GLY A 255 22.80 -6.30 -23.21
CA GLY A 255 22.72 -7.49 -22.35
C GLY A 255 21.84 -7.33 -21.09
N GLY A 256 21.71 -6.11 -20.58
CA GLY A 256 20.80 -5.75 -19.48
C GLY A 256 19.37 -5.39 -19.90
N ALA A 257 19.06 -5.35 -21.20
CA ALA A 257 17.79 -4.84 -21.71
C ALA A 257 16.58 -5.59 -21.18
N ALA A 258 16.62 -6.91 -21.22
CA ALA A 258 15.46 -7.69 -20.82
C ALA A 258 15.13 -7.51 -19.34
N MET A 259 16.13 -7.38 -18.46
CA MET A 259 15.89 -7.22 -17.02
C MET A 259 15.03 -5.99 -16.70
N THR A 260 15.22 -4.87 -17.41
CA THR A 260 14.34 -3.71 -17.26
C THR A 260 12.91 -3.99 -17.73
N SER A 261 12.73 -4.82 -18.77
CA SER A 261 11.41 -5.23 -19.26
C SER A 261 10.73 -6.23 -18.31
N LEU A 262 11.50 -7.12 -17.67
CA LEU A 262 11.02 -8.04 -16.63
C LEU A 262 10.55 -7.28 -15.39
N LEU A 263 11.34 -6.31 -14.92
CA LEU A 263 10.94 -5.45 -13.81
C LEU A 263 9.68 -4.66 -14.14
N ALA A 264 9.59 -4.09 -15.35
CA ALA A 264 8.37 -3.44 -15.81
C ALA A 264 7.18 -4.40 -15.86
N ALA A 265 7.37 -5.66 -16.28
CA ALA A 265 6.29 -6.66 -16.28
C ALA A 265 5.76 -6.95 -14.88
N VAL A 266 6.63 -7.02 -13.87
CA VAL A 266 6.23 -7.15 -12.46
C VAL A 266 5.35 -5.97 -12.03
N PHE A 267 5.75 -4.72 -12.35
CA PHE A 267 4.91 -3.56 -12.03
C PHE A 267 3.60 -3.54 -12.80
N GLN A 268 3.60 -3.99 -14.06
CA GLN A 268 2.40 -4.03 -14.89
C GLN A 268 1.35 -5.02 -14.36
N VAL A 269 1.76 -6.21 -13.89
CA VAL A 269 0.82 -7.15 -13.25
C VAL A 269 0.31 -6.59 -11.92
N LYS A 270 1.17 -5.98 -11.11
CA LYS A 270 0.81 -5.37 -9.82
C LYS A 270 -0.16 -4.20 -9.95
N ALA A 271 -0.20 -3.54 -11.10
CA ALA A 271 -1.05 -2.38 -11.37
C ALA A 271 -2.20 -2.68 -12.35
N SER A 272 -2.35 -3.92 -12.81
CA SER A 272 -3.25 -4.30 -13.91
C SER A 272 -3.20 -3.36 -15.13
N SER A 273 -2.01 -2.87 -15.47
CA SER A 273 -1.87 -1.78 -16.46
C SER A 273 -0.65 -1.96 -17.34
N ALA A 274 -0.73 -1.50 -18.59
CA ALA A 274 0.33 -1.51 -19.57
C ALA A 274 1.03 -0.14 -19.64
N ILE A 275 2.36 -0.15 -19.74
CA ILE A 275 3.17 1.06 -19.88
C ILE A 275 3.01 1.71 -21.27
N PRO A 276 3.17 3.03 -21.40
CA PRO A 276 3.16 3.71 -22.69
C PRO A 276 4.46 3.47 -23.49
N CYS A 277 4.33 3.29 -24.80
CA CYS A 277 5.43 3.42 -25.77
C CYS A 277 5.63 4.90 -26.09
N CYS A 278 6.81 5.42 -25.75
CA CYS A 278 7.19 6.77 -26.16
C CYS A 278 7.47 6.83 -27.68
N HIS A 279 7.36 8.03 -28.25
CA HIS A 279 7.72 8.35 -29.64
C HIS A 279 6.86 7.68 -30.73
N LEU A 280 5.74 7.07 -30.36
CA LEU A 280 4.77 6.52 -31.30
C LEU A 280 3.77 7.60 -31.74
N ARG A 281 4.01 8.24 -32.89
CA ARG A 281 3.09 9.25 -33.48
C ARG A 281 2.31 8.74 -34.69
N GLN A 282 2.98 7.99 -35.56
CA GLN A 282 2.43 7.37 -36.75
C GLN A 282 2.96 5.94 -36.80
N LEU A 283 2.09 4.96 -37.00
CA LEU A 283 2.49 3.57 -37.04
C LEU A 283 3.37 3.27 -38.27
N ASN A 284 4.33 2.37 -38.11
CA ASN A 284 5.08 1.80 -39.22
C ASN A 284 4.13 1.14 -40.23
N PRO A 285 4.13 1.54 -41.52
CA PRO A 285 3.21 1.00 -42.52
C PRO A 285 3.42 -0.49 -42.80
N HIS A 286 4.55 -1.07 -42.40
CA HIS A 286 4.81 -2.50 -42.48
C HIS A 286 4.19 -3.31 -41.32
N LEU A 287 3.66 -2.64 -40.30
CA LEU A 287 2.89 -3.30 -39.25
C LEU A 287 1.45 -3.52 -39.73
N ASP A 288 1.17 -4.75 -40.14
CA ASP A 288 -0.16 -5.16 -40.56
C ASP A 288 -1.07 -5.39 -39.34
N GLN A 289 -1.98 -4.43 -39.10
CA GLN A 289 -2.99 -4.49 -38.04
C GLN A 289 -4.25 -5.25 -38.46
N THR A 290 -4.37 -5.63 -39.73
CA THR A 290 -5.57 -6.29 -40.23
C THR A 290 -5.76 -7.62 -39.48
N ASN A 291 -6.95 -7.82 -38.91
CA ASN A 291 -7.28 -8.99 -38.10
C ASN A 291 -6.34 -9.22 -36.90
N PHE A 292 -5.80 -8.16 -36.29
CA PHE A 292 -5.04 -8.26 -35.05
C PHE A 292 -5.67 -7.37 -33.98
N ASN A 293 -6.46 -7.95 -33.08
CA ASN A 293 -7.12 -7.23 -31.97
C ASN A 293 -6.08 -6.85 -30.90
N ALA A 294 -5.25 -5.85 -31.23
CA ALA A 294 -4.16 -5.35 -30.42
C ALA A 294 -4.01 -3.84 -30.59
N VAL A 295 -3.61 -3.16 -29.51
CA VAL A 295 -3.31 -1.73 -29.48
C VAL A 295 -1.83 -1.53 -29.15
N PHE A 296 -1.13 -0.78 -30.00
CA PHE A 296 0.23 -0.32 -29.72
C PHE A 296 0.14 0.84 -28.75
N ASN A 297 0.45 0.57 -27.50
CA ASN A 297 0.05 1.43 -26.40
C ASN A 297 0.87 2.73 -26.39
N SER A 298 0.25 3.90 -26.52
CA SER A 298 0.92 5.21 -26.42
C SER A 298 0.71 5.92 -25.08
N GLU A 299 -0.22 5.41 -24.27
CA GLU A 299 -0.66 5.99 -22.99
C GLU A 299 -0.72 4.91 -21.91
N LEU A 300 -0.83 5.28 -20.64
CA LEU A 300 -1.04 4.30 -19.58
C LEU A 300 -2.46 3.73 -19.74
N ASN A 301 -2.58 2.42 -19.94
CA ASN A 301 -3.87 1.76 -20.14
C ASN A 301 -4.02 0.55 -19.22
N SER A 302 -5.10 0.51 -18.45
CA SER A 302 -5.45 -0.66 -17.65
C SER A 302 -6.04 -1.74 -18.54
N TYR A 303 -5.68 -3.00 -18.29
CA TYR A 303 -6.39 -4.12 -18.91
C TYR A 303 -7.61 -4.50 -18.07
N GLN A 304 -8.61 -5.13 -18.70
CA GLN A 304 -9.95 -5.34 -18.15
C GLN A 304 -10.00 -6.10 -16.81
N TYR A 305 -8.98 -6.90 -16.52
CA TYR A 305 -8.96 -7.83 -15.39
C TYR A 305 -8.12 -7.31 -14.22
N SER A 306 -8.51 -7.66 -12.99
CA SER A 306 -7.73 -7.38 -11.77
C SER A 306 -6.52 -8.32 -11.58
N GLN A 307 -6.29 -9.21 -12.55
CA GLN A 307 -5.17 -10.12 -12.62
C GLN A 307 -4.83 -10.38 -14.09
N GLY A 308 -3.60 -10.71 -14.44
CA GLY A 308 -3.28 -10.90 -15.84
C GLY A 308 -1.90 -11.43 -16.13
N ASN A 309 -1.70 -11.82 -17.39
CA ASN A 309 -0.41 -12.29 -17.91
C ASN A 309 0.29 -11.19 -18.71
N VAL A 310 1.54 -10.90 -18.34
CA VAL A 310 2.41 -9.96 -19.03
C VAL A 310 3.59 -10.72 -19.64
N HIS A 311 3.72 -10.59 -20.97
CA HIS A 311 4.75 -11.23 -21.75
C HIS A 311 5.96 -10.32 -21.92
N VAL A 312 7.16 -10.90 -21.96
CA VAL A 312 8.41 -10.19 -22.23
C VAL A 312 9.23 -10.96 -23.25
N SER A 313 9.49 -10.33 -24.39
CA SER A 313 10.38 -10.84 -25.43
C SER A 313 11.74 -10.15 -25.37
N SER A 314 12.83 -10.91 -25.55
CA SER A 314 14.14 -10.35 -25.86
C SER A 314 14.90 -11.21 -26.84
N PHE A 315 15.36 -10.60 -27.94
CA PHE A 315 15.98 -11.30 -29.06
C PHE A 315 17.40 -10.76 -29.28
N GLY A 316 18.40 -11.60 -29.05
CA GLY A 316 19.80 -11.28 -29.29
C GLY A 316 20.10 -11.19 -30.79
N PHE A 317 20.92 -10.22 -31.19
CA PHE A 317 21.30 -10.07 -32.60
C PHE A 317 22.10 -11.27 -33.14
N GLY A 318 22.70 -12.11 -32.28
CA GLY A 318 23.30 -13.40 -32.66
C GLY A 318 22.28 -14.54 -32.89
N GLY A 319 20.98 -14.24 -32.75
CA GLY A 319 19.88 -15.16 -32.99
C GLY A 319 19.41 -15.97 -31.80
N THR A 320 19.96 -15.76 -30.59
CA THR A 320 19.39 -16.34 -29.37
C THR A 320 18.14 -15.56 -28.97
N ASN A 321 17.00 -16.24 -28.90
CA ASN A 321 15.72 -15.67 -28.54
C ASN A 321 15.33 -16.11 -27.13
N ALA A 322 14.76 -15.21 -26.35
CA ALA A 322 14.22 -15.54 -25.04
C ALA A 322 12.84 -14.89 -24.85
N HIS A 323 11.94 -15.61 -24.19
CA HIS A 323 10.58 -15.13 -23.88
C HIS A 323 10.18 -15.56 -22.48
N ALA A 324 9.48 -14.71 -21.73
CA ALA A 324 8.94 -15.02 -20.42
C ALA A 324 7.52 -14.47 -20.22
N ILE A 325 6.81 -15.07 -19.29
CA ILE A 325 5.42 -14.74 -18.94
C ILE A 325 5.36 -14.59 -17.42
N PHE A 326 4.89 -13.43 -16.98
CA PHE A 326 4.54 -13.17 -15.58
C PHE A 326 3.05 -13.20 -15.41
N TRP A 327 2.60 -13.69 -14.27
CA TRP A 327 1.23 -13.52 -13.80
C TRP A 327 1.24 -12.79 -12.47
N GLY A 328 0.23 -11.98 -12.21
CA GLY A 328 0.02 -11.36 -10.91
C GLY A 328 -1.36 -10.73 -10.82
N GLU A 329 -1.63 -10.22 -9.63
CA GLU A 329 -2.90 -9.57 -9.27
C GLU A 329 -2.62 -8.09 -8.99
N ASN A 330 -3.62 -7.26 -9.24
CA ASN A 330 -3.56 -5.85 -8.91
C ASN A 330 -3.48 -5.70 -7.39
N VAL A 331 -2.36 -5.20 -6.89
CA VAL A 331 -2.16 -4.88 -5.47
C VAL A 331 -2.25 -3.38 -5.20
N TYR A 332 -2.30 -2.57 -6.27
CA TYR A 332 -2.62 -1.15 -6.19
C TYR A 332 -4.13 -0.99 -6.32
N HIS A 333 -4.84 -1.44 -5.28
CA HIS A 333 -6.25 -1.08 -5.14
C HIS A 333 -6.37 0.43 -4.96
N ALA A 334 -7.32 1.05 -5.65
CA ALA A 334 -7.77 2.37 -5.22
C ALA A 334 -8.23 2.20 -3.75
N PRO A 335 -7.74 3.04 -2.81
CA PRO A 335 -8.17 2.95 -1.43
C PRO A 335 -9.69 3.05 -1.40
N SER A 336 -10.31 2.17 -0.62
CA SER A 336 -11.76 2.20 -0.41
C SER A 336 -12.18 3.57 0.12
N ASN A 337 -13.44 3.94 -0.11
CA ASN A 337 -13.98 5.17 0.46
C ASN A 337 -13.79 5.21 1.99
N ALA A 338 -13.85 4.05 2.66
CA ALA A 338 -13.58 3.93 4.09
C ALA A 338 -12.11 4.24 4.46
N GLU A 339 -11.13 3.76 3.68
CA GLU A 339 -9.71 4.05 3.91
C GLU A 339 -9.37 5.51 3.63
N LEU A 340 -9.94 6.09 2.56
CA LEU A 340 -9.83 7.52 2.27
C LEU A 340 -10.44 8.35 3.41
N TYR A 341 -11.60 7.95 3.90
CA TYR A 341 -12.31 8.58 5.01
C TYR A 341 -11.49 8.53 6.31
N GLN A 342 -10.98 7.35 6.68
CA GLN A 342 -10.09 7.20 7.83
C GLN A 342 -8.85 8.08 7.67
N LYS A 343 -8.17 8.02 6.53
CA LYS A 343 -6.98 8.86 6.33
C LYS A 343 -7.27 10.35 6.48
N ARG A 344 -8.44 10.81 6.00
CA ARG A 344 -8.89 12.18 6.21
C ARG A 344 -9.13 12.48 7.68
N ILE A 345 -9.92 11.68 8.41
CA ILE A 345 -10.14 11.85 9.86
C ILE A 345 -8.83 11.95 10.63
N TRP A 346 -7.89 11.05 10.37
CA TRP A 346 -6.61 11.01 11.08
C TRP A 346 -5.70 12.21 10.75
N SER A 347 -5.99 12.92 9.66
CA SER A 347 -5.30 14.16 9.28
C SER A 347 -6.03 15.43 9.71
N MET A 348 -7.26 15.34 10.21
CA MET A 348 -8.02 16.49 10.69
C MET A 348 -7.55 16.92 12.08
N SER A 349 -7.68 18.22 12.36
CA SER A 349 -7.52 18.73 13.73
C SER A 349 -8.62 18.14 14.64
N PRO A 350 -8.35 17.97 15.95
CA PRO A 350 -9.39 17.61 16.91
C PRO A 350 -10.58 18.57 16.83
N PRO A 351 -11.82 18.11 17.08
CA PRO A 351 -12.98 18.99 17.17
C PRO A 351 -12.73 20.11 18.20
N GLU A 352 -12.99 21.36 17.83
CA GLU A 352 -12.80 22.50 18.73
C GLU A 352 -14.14 23.08 19.20
N VAL A 353 -14.19 23.50 20.46
CA VAL A 353 -15.25 24.37 20.98
C VAL A 353 -14.78 25.81 20.80
N ARG A 354 -15.47 26.57 19.95
CA ARG A 354 -15.20 27.99 19.72
C ARG A 354 -16.11 28.82 20.61
N VAL A 355 -15.52 29.30 21.72
CA VAL A 355 -16.18 30.13 22.71
C VAL A 355 -16.54 31.50 22.12
N ASN A 356 -17.82 31.83 22.07
CA ASN A 356 -18.30 33.13 21.64
C ASN A 356 -19.06 33.83 22.78
N GLY A 357 -18.35 34.64 23.57
CA GLY A 357 -18.90 35.30 24.74
C GLY A 357 -19.06 34.39 25.96
N SER A 358 -19.77 34.89 26.98
CA SER A 358 -19.96 34.20 28.27
C SER A 358 -21.15 33.25 28.31
N ASP A 359 -22.01 33.27 27.29
CA ASP A 359 -23.17 32.39 27.19
C ASP A 359 -22.79 31.10 26.44
N PRO A 360 -22.80 29.92 27.10
CA PRO A 360 -22.48 28.65 26.47
C PRO A 360 -23.42 28.30 25.30
N ALA A 361 -24.63 28.85 25.25
CA ALA A 361 -25.57 28.64 24.14
C ALA A 361 -25.07 29.27 22.82
N LEU A 362 -24.12 30.20 22.90
CA LEU A 362 -23.53 30.87 21.72
C LEU A 362 -22.22 30.22 21.25
N TRP A 363 -21.75 29.18 21.93
CA TRP A 363 -20.49 28.53 21.59
C TRP A 363 -20.66 27.61 20.38
N ASP A 364 -19.68 27.65 19.48
CA ASP A 364 -19.64 26.83 18.27
C ASP A 364 -18.87 25.53 18.55
N TRP A 365 -19.21 24.43 17.87
CA TRP A 365 -18.57 23.12 18.05
C TRP A 365 -18.56 22.34 16.73
N ASP A 366 -17.48 21.59 16.49
CA ASP A 366 -17.25 20.85 15.23
C ASP A 366 -17.84 19.42 15.18
N GLY A 367 -18.44 18.95 16.27
CA GLY A 367 -19.05 17.62 16.35
C GLY A 367 -20.57 17.63 16.12
N PRO A 368 -21.23 16.49 16.35
CA PRO A 368 -22.69 16.40 16.22
C PRO A 368 -23.41 17.29 17.23
N ASP A 369 -24.70 17.52 16.99
CA ASP A 369 -25.59 18.31 17.86
C ASP A 369 -25.43 17.99 19.34
N GLN A 370 -25.67 18.97 20.21
CA GLN A 370 -25.37 18.89 21.65
C GLN A 370 -26.09 17.73 22.39
N VAL A 371 -27.16 17.17 21.82
CA VAL A 371 -27.93 16.06 22.41
C VAL A 371 -27.68 14.75 21.65
N ILE A 372 -26.53 14.12 21.93
CA ILE A 372 -26.16 12.79 21.41
C ILE A 372 -26.64 11.73 22.39
N LEU A 373 -27.47 10.76 22.00
CA LEU A 373 -27.97 9.67 22.83
C LEU A 373 -27.27 8.34 22.50
N PRO A 374 -27.08 7.42 23.47
CA PRO A 374 -26.52 6.10 23.19
C PRO A 374 -27.37 5.34 22.16
N GLY A 375 -26.75 4.91 21.06
CA GLY A 375 -27.44 4.24 19.96
C GLY A 375 -27.83 5.17 18.80
N ASP A 376 -27.69 6.49 18.96
CA ASP A 376 -27.82 7.42 17.84
C ASP A 376 -26.87 7.03 16.71
N LYS A 377 -27.42 7.03 15.49
CA LYS A 377 -26.63 6.88 14.27
C LYS A 377 -26.53 8.23 13.59
N TYR A 378 -25.35 8.51 13.04
CA TYR A 378 -25.10 9.71 12.28
C TYR A 378 -24.52 9.32 10.92
N SER A 379 -24.99 9.99 9.89
CA SER A 379 -24.32 10.03 8.60
C SER A 379 -23.44 11.27 8.53
N ILE A 380 -22.31 11.16 7.83
CA ILE A 380 -21.32 12.23 7.72
C ILE A 380 -21.11 12.50 6.24
N GLU A 381 -21.33 13.75 5.82
CA GLU A 381 -21.23 14.15 4.42
C GLU A 381 -19.91 14.87 4.13
N MET A 382 -19.22 14.43 3.07
CA MET A 382 -17.97 15.02 2.61
C MET A 382 -18.05 15.31 1.12
N ASN A 383 -17.61 16.51 0.72
CA ASN A 383 -17.48 16.89 -0.68
C ASN A 383 -16.02 16.74 -1.14
N PRO A 384 -15.79 16.34 -2.42
CA PRO A 384 -14.44 16.25 -2.98
C PRO A 384 -13.68 17.59 -2.99
N ASP A 385 -14.41 18.70 -3.05
CA ASP A 385 -13.87 20.05 -3.11
C ASP A 385 -13.64 20.68 -1.73
N ASP A 386 -14.01 19.99 -0.64
CA ASP A 386 -13.79 20.50 0.71
C ASP A 386 -12.27 20.55 1.01
N PRO A 387 -11.77 21.63 1.65
CA PRO A 387 -10.37 21.69 2.06
C PRO A 387 -10.01 20.56 3.05
N PRO A 388 -8.72 20.18 3.16
CA PRO A 388 -8.28 19.06 4.01
C PRO A 388 -8.72 19.18 5.48
N ASN A 389 -8.86 20.41 5.98
CA ASN A 389 -9.23 20.76 7.34
C ASN A 389 -10.69 21.24 7.49
N ALA A 390 -11.54 21.04 6.48
CA ALA A 390 -12.95 21.40 6.60
C ALA A 390 -13.62 20.67 7.77
N PRO A 391 -14.44 21.35 8.60
CA PRO A 391 -15.20 20.70 9.66
C PRO A 391 -16.17 19.66 9.10
N GLN A 392 -16.46 18.63 9.90
CA GLN A 392 -17.35 17.55 9.49
C GLN A 392 -18.81 18.00 9.57
N ARG A 393 -19.61 17.62 8.57
CA ARG A 393 -21.06 17.82 8.58
C ARG A 393 -21.72 16.53 9.06
N TRP A 394 -22.34 16.60 10.23
CA TRP A 394 -23.04 15.48 10.87
C TRP A 394 -24.54 15.58 10.63
N PHE A 395 -25.18 14.46 10.28
CA PHE A 395 -26.62 14.38 10.12
C PHE A 395 -27.13 13.21 10.95
N LYS A 396 -27.93 13.50 11.97
CA LYS A 396 -28.57 12.48 12.79
C LYS A 396 -29.51 11.66 11.92
N GLU A 397 -29.30 10.35 11.88
CA GLU A 397 -30.24 9.43 11.24
C GLU A 397 -31.45 9.27 12.15
N ASP A 398 -32.64 9.50 11.61
CA ASP A 398 -33.89 9.25 12.35
C ASP A 398 -34.11 7.75 12.46
N THR A 399 -33.75 7.18 13.60
CA THR A 399 -33.85 5.74 13.87
C THR A 399 -35.21 5.35 14.44
N GLY A 400 -36.11 6.31 14.69
CA GLY A 400 -37.43 6.06 15.28
C GLY A 400 -37.39 5.50 16.71
N VAL A 401 -36.25 5.63 17.40
CA VAL A 401 -36.12 5.24 18.81
C VAL A 401 -36.58 6.42 19.65
N GLU A 402 -37.81 6.35 20.16
CA GLU A 402 -38.28 7.25 21.21
C GLU A 402 -37.41 7.00 22.45
N HIS A 403 -36.57 7.97 22.78
CA HIS A 403 -35.90 7.99 24.06
C HIS A 403 -36.92 8.48 25.08
N ASP A 404 -37.25 7.61 26.04
CA ASP A 404 -38.08 7.92 27.20
C ASP A 404 -37.36 9.01 28.02
N GLU A 405 -37.58 10.27 27.66
CA GLU A 405 -37.12 11.41 28.43
C GLU A 405 -37.89 11.34 29.74
N GLY A 406 -37.16 11.07 30.84
CA GLY A 406 -37.71 10.95 32.20
C GLY A 406 -38.23 12.28 32.74
N GLU A 407 -39.17 12.91 32.04
CA GLU A 407 -39.77 14.21 32.32
C GLU A 407 -40.54 14.25 33.67
N ASP A 408 -40.78 13.09 34.31
CA ASP A 408 -41.56 12.98 35.55
C ASP A 408 -40.72 12.62 36.81
N GLU A 409 -39.39 12.61 36.75
CA GLU A 409 -38.57 12.30 37.93
C GLU A 409 -38.43 13.49 38.88
N VAL A 410 -38.80 13.33 40.15
CA VAL A 410 -38.62 14.34 41.21
C VAL A 410 -37.62 13.83 42.24
N TYR A 411 -36.78 14.69 42.82
CA TYR A 411 -35.87 14.33 43.90
C TYR A 411 -36.20 15.07 45.18
N CYS A 412 -36.19 14.37 46.31
CA CYS A 412 -36.45 14.92 47.63
C CYS A 412 -35.23 14.75 48.55
N LEU A 413 -34.94 15.77 49.35
CA LEU A 413 -33.97 15.72 50.43
C LEU A 413 -34.69 15.43 51.76
N THR A 414 -34.07 14.61 52.60
CA THR A 414 -34.60 14.28 53.93
C THR A 414 -33.47 14.10 54.94
N GLY A 415 -33.70 14.46 56.22
CA GLY A 415 -32.71 14.25 57.28
C GLY A 415 -33.19 14.73 58.66
N PRO A 416 -32.32 14.69 59.69
CA PRO A 416 -32.72 15.14 61.03
C PRO A 416 -33.16 16.61 61.11
N PHE A 417 -32.74 17.45 60.16
CA PHE A 417 -33.09 18.87 60.10
C PHE A 417 -34.57 19.14 59.75
N ASN A 418 -35.26 18.17 59.16
CA ASN A 418 -36.69 18.24 58.84
C ASN A 418 -37.46 17.04 59.42
N GLU A 419 -36.97 16.46 60.53
CA GLU A 419 -37.58 15.28 61.17
C GLU A 419 -37.76 14.06 60.25
N TRP A 420 -36.90 13.93 59.23
CA TRP A 420 -37.01 12.94 58.16
C TRP A 420 -38.25 13.09 57.27
N ASP A 421 -38.83 14.29 57.20
CA ASP A 421 -39.86 14.63 56.22
C ASP A 421 -39.26 14.79 54.80
N LEU A 422 -40.10 14.84 53.79
CA LEU A 422 -39.68 14.98 52.38
C LEU A 422 -39.70 16.44 51.95
N GLU A 423 -38.53 16.99 51.63
CA GLU A 423 -38.41 18.32 51.05
C GLU A 423 -37.98 18.22 49.59
N GLN A 424 -38.86 18.59 48.67
CA GLN A 424 -38.61 18.48 47.23
C GLN A 424 -37.51 19.46 46.79
N MET A 425 -36.56 18.97 45.99
CA MET A 425 -35.52 19.77 45.37
C MET A 425 -36.06 20.52 44.14
N GLU A 426 -35.59 21.73 43.90
CA GLU A 426 -35.94 22.57 42.75
C GLU A 426 -35.02 22.28 41.55
N ASP A 427 -35.51 22.55 40.34
CA ASP A 427 -34.70 22.47 39.13
C ASP A 427 -33.56 23.50 39.15
N GLY A 428 -32.35 23.00 38.89
CA GLY A 428 -31.15 23.81 38.74
C GLY A 428 -31.04 24.47 37.36
N PRO A 429 -30.04 25.35 37.18
CA PRO A 429 -29.83 26.09 35.92
C PRO A 429 -29.41 25.24 34.71
N VAL A 430 -29.15 23.94 34.89
CA VAL A 430 -28.79 23.01 33.80
C VAL A 430 -29.63 21.73 33.91
N PRO A 431 -30.03 21.12 32.79
CA PRO A 431 -30.82 19.89 32.82
C PRO A 431 -30.19 18.77 33.67
N GLY A 432 -30.99 18.14 34.53
CA GLY A 432 -30.56 17.06 35.42
C GLY A 432 -29.90 17.51 36.74
N LEU A 433 -29.74 18.82 36.97
CA LEU A 433 -29.30 19.37 38.25
C LEU A 433 -30.51 19.70 39.12
N TRP A 434 -30.51 19.22 40.35
CA TRP A 434 -31.51 19.47 41.38
C TRP A 434 -30.87 20.17 42.56
N THR A 435 -31.54 21.18 43.11
CA THR A 435 -31.00 22.05 44.15
C THR A 435 -31.96 22.16 45.33
N LEU A 436 -31.43 22.08 46.56
CA LEU A 436 -32.18 22.49 47.76
C LEU A 436 -31.25 23.21 48.76
N THR A 437 -31.77 24.24 49.43
CA THR A 437 -31.01 24.98 50.45
C THR A 437 -31.49 24.66 51.85
N VAL A 438 -30.61 24.11 52.68
CA VAL A 438 -30.91 23.67 54.06
C VAL A 438 -30.24 24.60 55.08
N LYS A 439 -30.93 24.91 56.19
CA LYS A 439 -30.33 25.64 57.32
C LYS A 439 -29.43 24.74 58.16
N VAL A 440 -28.26 25.24 58.54
CA VAL A 440 -27.30 24.51 59.37
C VAL A 440 -27.73 24.57 60.86
N PRO A 441 -27.96 23.42 61.51
CA PRO A 441 -28.36 23.37 62.92
C PRO A 441 -27.23 23.80 63.87
N SER A 442 -27.54 23.94 65.16
CA SER A 442 -26.57 24.36 66.20
C SER A 442 -25.35 23.43 66.33
N SER A 443 -25.46 22.18 65.89
CA SER A 443 -24.36 21.21 65.82
C SER A 443 -23.32 21.53 64.75
N GLY A 444 -23.62 22.40 63.77
CA GLY A 444 -22.76 22.67 62.62
C GLY A 444 -22.74 21.56 61.56
N GLN A 445 -23.59 20.54 61.69
CA GLN A 445 -23.62 19.36 60.81
C GLN A 445 -25.02 19.13 60.26
N VAL A 446 -25.14 19.00 58.94
CA VAL A 446 -26.36 18.66 58.21
C VAL A 446 -26.22 17.23 57.69
N GLU A 447 -26.94 16.31 58.31
CA GLU A 447 -27.05 14.91 57.86
C GLU A 447 -28.27 14.77 56.94
N PHE A 448 -28.12 14.10 55.80
CA PHE A 448 -29.21 13.99 54.82
C PHE A 448 -29.13 12.76 53.90
N ARG A 449 -30.25 12.46 53.23
CA ARG A 449 -30.39 11.50 52.12
C ARG A 449 -31.19 12.13 50.98
N ILE A 450 -31.08 11.53 49.80
CA ILE A 450 -31.83 11.92 48.61
C ILE A 450 -32.71 10.73 48.21
N LEU A 451 -34.00 10.97 48.00
CA LEU A 451 -34.95 9.97 47.53
C LEU A 451 -35.44 10.36 46.15
N ARG A 452 -35.44 9.39 45.23
CA ARG A 452 -36.13 9.54 43.95
C ARG A 452 -37.63 9.37 44.18
N ASN A 453 -38.42 10.27 43.59
CA ASN A 453 -39.88 10.34 43.67
C ASN A 453 -40.46 10.31 45.09
N GLY A 454 -39.67 10.71 46.10
CA GLY A 454 -40.05 10.60 47.51
C GLY A 454 -40.25 9.17 48.01
N ASN A 455 -39.77 8.16 47.29
CA ASN A 455 -39.98 6.75 47.63
C ASN A 455 -38.84 6.21 48.51
N GLU A 456 -39.19 5.67 49.69
CA GLU A 456 -38.22 5.10 50.66
C GLU A 456 -37.47 3.88 50.14
N ASP A 457 -37.98 3.20 49.10
CA ASP A 457 -37.29 2.10 48.44
C ASP A 457 -36.30 2.58 47.36
N GLU A 458 -36.32 3.88 47.02
CA GLU A 458 -35.55 4.50 45.95
C GLU A 458 -34.57 5.56 46.50
N VAL A 459 -33.85 5.19 47.56
CA VAL A 459 -32.84 6.04 48.19
C VAL A 459 -31.57 6.05 47.35
N ILE A 460 -30.99 7.24 47.21
CA ILE A 460 -29.63 7.48 46.72
C ILE A 460 -28.76 7.70 47.96
N TYR A 461 -27.62 7.00 48.05
CA TYR A 461 -26.80 6.99 49.26
C TYR A 461 -25.30 6.81 48.97
N PRO A 462 -24.41 7.25 49.88
CA PRO A 462 -22.97 7.07 49.77
C PRO A 462 -22.49 5.68 50.21
N ASP A 463 -21.27 5.32 49.84
CA ASP A 463 -20.65 4.03 50.17
C ASP A 463 -20.46 3.79 51.68
N MET A 464 -20.27 4.88 52.45
CA MET A 464 -20.11 4.86 53.91
C MET A 464 -21.16 5.73 54.58
N ASP A 465 -21.60 5.35 55.79
CA ASP A 465 -22.52 6.16 56.57
C ASP A 465 -21.86 7.47 57.06
N LYS A 466 -22.66 8.54 57.18
CA LYS A 466 -22.21 9.90 57.54
C LYS A 466 -21.04 10.39 56.67
N CYS A 467 -21.15 10.19 55.36
CA CYS A 467 -20.07 10.50 54.43
C CYS A 467 -19.95 11.99 54.16
N SER A 468 -18.80 12.57 54.51
CA SER A 468 -18.42 13.96 54.21
C SER A 468 -17.65 14.12 52.89
N GLN A 469 -17.38 13.03 52.16
CA GLN A 469 -16.63 13.05 50.91
C GLN A 469 -17.56 13.16 49.70
N LYS A 470 -17.39 14.23 48.91
CA LYS A 470 -18.18 14.48 47.69
C LYS A 470 -17.84 13.57 46.51
N LEU A 471 -16.66 12.94 46.53
CA LEU A 471 -16.15 12.06 45.46
C LEU A 471 -16.40 10.57 45.75
N THR A 472 -17.19 10.25 46.77
CA THR A 472 -17.54 8.85 47.09
C THR A 472 -18.44 8.25 46.01
N PRO A 473 -18.36 6.93 45.72
CA PRO A 473 -19.34 6.27 44.88
C PRO A 473 -20.78 6.50 45.38
N ILE A 474 -21.67 6.85 44.44
CA ILE A 474 -23.09 7.12 44.71
C ILE A 474 -23.91 5.92 44.25
N HIS A 475 -24.61 5.29 45.18
CA HIS A 475 -25.40 4.07 44.96
C HIS A 475 -26.92 4.37 44.93
N GLY A 476 -27.73 3.34 44.66
CA GLY A 476 -29.20 3.47 44.52
C GLY A 476 -29.64 4.04 43.17
N PRO A 477 -30.90 4.45 42.99
CA PRO A 477 -32.07 3.81 43.55
C PRO A 477 -32.23 2.45 42.85
N SER A 478 -31.72 1.37 43.45
CA SER A 478 -31.88 0.01 42.95
C SER A 478 -32.60 -0.80 44.01
N LYS A 479 -33.62 -1.56 43.60
CA LYS A 479 -34.35 -2.47 44.49
C LYS A 479 -33.52 -3.70 44.87
N ASP A 480 -32.47 -3.99 44.12
CA ASP A 480 -31.72 -5.25 44.21
C ASP A 480 -30.53 -5.21 45.18
N ASP A 481 -30.02 -4.01 45.54
CA ASP A 481 -28.94 -3.87 46.54
C ASP A 481 -29.22 -2.73 47.51
N GLN A 482 -29.92 -3.03 48.62
CA GLN A 482 -30.22 -2.06 49.68
C GLN A 482 -29.34 -2.22 50.93
N ARG A 483 -28.23 -2.97 50.87
CA ARG A 483 -27.40 -3.29 52.06
C ARG A 483 -26.94 -2.05 52.83
N ASN A 484 -26.74 -0.94 52.12
CA ASN A 484 -26.27 0.34 52.64
C ASN A 484 -27.28 1.48 52.44
N ALA A 485 -28.56 1.20 52.15
CA ALA A 485 -29.58 2.22 51.87
C ALA A 485 -29.86 3.17 53.06
N LYS A 486 -29.33 2.85 54.25
CA LYS A 486 -29.38 3.70 55.44
C LYS A 486 -28.21 4.68 55.55
N ASN A 487 -27.23 4.63 54.66
CA ASN A 487 -26.10 5.55 54.73
C ASN A 487 -26.55 6.98 54.43
N THR A 488 -25.99 7.94 55.16
CA THR A 488 -26.28 9.38 54.99
C THR A 488 -25.07 10.15 54.51
N TRP A 489 -25.30 11.28 53.84
CA TRP A 489 -24.26 12.30 53.67
C TRP A 489 -24.21 13.21 54.89
N LEU A 490 -23.02 13.75 55.17
CA LEU A 490 -22.79 14.69 56.26
C LEU A 490 -22.09 15.94 55.72
N ALA A 491 -22.83 17.04 55.64
CA ALA A 491 -22.29 18.34 55.27
C ALA A 491 -21.99 19.18 56.54
N GLU A 492 -20.79 19.74 56.62
CA GLU A 492 -20.41 20.66 57.70
C GLU A 492 -20.60 22.12 57.27
N GLY A 493 -21.08 22.96 58.18
CA GLY A 493 -21.25 24.38 57.94
C GLY A 493 -21.29 25.20 59.22
N ILE A 494 -21.36 26.53 59.07
CA ILE A 494 -21.42 27.44 60.23
C ILE A 494 -22.83 27.38 60.84
N PRO A 495 -23.00 27.10 62.14
CA PRO A 495 -24.31 27.11 62.80
C PRO A 495 -25.11 28.38 62.51
N GLY A 496 -26.36 28.23 62.08
CA GLY A 496 -27.25 29.34 61.73
C GLY A 496 -27.08 29.89 60.30
N SER A 497 -26.10 29.41 59.52
CA SER A 497 -25.99 29.68 58.08
C SER A 497 -26.82 28.68 57.26
N SER A 498 -26.74 28.75 55.93
CA SER A 498 -27.38 27.81 55.02
C SER A 498 -26.35 27.10 54.14
N ILE A 499 -26.65 25.85 53.76
CA ILE A 499 -25.89 25.06 52.79
C ILE A 499 -26.81 24.77 51.60
N LYS A 500 -26.30 25.02 50.39
CA LYS A 500 -26.93 24.61 49.15
C LYS A 500 -26.46 23.21 48.80
N VAL A 501 -27.37 22.25 48.69
CA VAL A 501 -27.13 20.88 48.23
C VAL A 501 -27.53 20.78 46.76
N ASP A 502 -26.58 20.38 45.93
CA ASP A 502 -26.72 20.21 44.49
C ASP A 502 -26.56 18.72 44.16
N PHE A 503 -27.61 18.11 43.62
CA PHE A 503 -27.61 16.74 43.14
C PHE A 503 -27.77 16.74 41.63
N PHE A 504 -26.76 16.25 40.93
CA PHE A 504 -26.81 16.11 39.47
C PHE A 504 -26.97 14.64 39.11
N THR A 505 -27.93 14.36 38.23
CA THR A 505 -28.13 13.05 37.64
C THR A 505 -28.43 13.20 36.15
N CYS A 506 -27.63 12.54 35.32
CA CYS A 506 -27.86 12.47 33.88
C CYS A 506 -27.32 11.13 33.36
N ARG A 507 -28.21 10.31 32.77
CA ARG A 507 -27.85 9.02 32.14
C ARG A 507 -27.02 8.09 33.04
N GLY A 508 -27.41 8.00 34.31
CA GLY A 508 -26.77 7.13 35.31
C GLY A 508 -25.49 7.70 35.94
N ILE A 509 -24.93 8.80 35.41
CA ILE A 509 -23.87 9.55 36.07
C ILE A 509 -24.51 10.39 37.15
N ARG A 510 -23.98 10.28 38.36
CA ARG A 510 -24.44 11.05 39.52
C ARG A 510 -23.28 11.79 40.14
N SER A 511 -23.55 13.02 40.56
CA SER A 511 -22.64 13.75 41.42
C SER A 511 -23.43 14.50 42.47
N ILE A 512 -22.85 14.64 43.64
CA ILE A 512 -23.40 15.44 44.71
C ILE A 512 -22.38 16.49 45.14
N ASN A 513 -22.86 17.70 45.35
CA ASN A 513 -22.08 18.78 45.89
C ASN A 513 -22.88 19.51 46.97
N TRP A 514 -22.19 20.11 47.92
CA TRP A 514 -22.81 21.02 48.87
C TRP A 514 -21.85 22.16 49.17
N MET A 515 -22.37 23.38 49.17
CA MET A 515 -21.58 24.59 49.35
C MET A 515 -22.28 25.50 50.34
N GLN A 516 -21.51 26.25 51.11
CA GLN A 516 -22.09 27.25 52.01
C GLN A 516 -22.78 28.32 51.16
N ALA A 517 -24.08 28.50 51.39
CA ALA A 517 -24.86 29.52 50.71
C ALA A 517 -24.30 30.88 51.13
N THR A 518 -23.72 31.61 50.19
CA THR A 518 -23.24 32.97 50.45
C THR A 518 -24.46 33.83 50.78
N PRO A 519 -24.46 34.63 51.86
CA PRO A 519 -25.55 35.57 52.07
C PRO A 519 -25.62 36.48 50.84
N VAL A 520 -26.79 36.52 50.20
CA VAL A 520 -27.07 37.55 49.19
C VAL A 520 -26.92 38.89 49.90
N LEU A 521 -25.84 39.61 49.61
CA LEU A 521 -25.71 41.01 50.00
C LEU A 521 -26.89 41.75 49.36
N MET A 522 -27.82 42.23 50.18
CA MET A 522 -28.85 43.19 49.74
C MET A 522 -28.23 44.48 49.25
#